data_AF-A0A1S2PBL7-F1
#
_entry.id   AF-A0A1S2PBL7-F1
#
_cell.length_a   1.000
_cell.length_b   1.000
_cell.length_c   1.000
_cell.angle_alpha   90.00
_cell.angle_beta   90.00
_cell.angle_gamma   90.00
#
_symmetry.space_group_name_H-M   'P 1'
#
loop_
_entity.id
_entity.type
_entity.pdbx_description
1 polymer ?
#
loop_
_entity_poly.entity_id
_entity_poly.type
_entity_poly.pdbx_seq_one_letter_code
_entity_poly.pdbx_strand_id
1 'polypeptide(L)'
;MDSGIRAASPDALIPLKDALPPAGLLYTARMRGQEMRDADGVFTQFHEALRLPDYFGWNWNALRDCLCDLHWITATHFLVVIDDGAAALSEAPDEREILLRALDDAVTFWTGRPGLPGQERRTFEVVLLGPPAAGSHH
;
A
#
# COMPACT_ATOMS: atom_id res chain seq x y z
N MET A 1 -0.56 13.89 -10.96
CA MET A 1 -1.40 12.79 -10.48
C MET A 1 -1.11 12.68 -9.00
N ASP A 2 -2.13 12.82 -8.16
CA ASP A 2 -2.00 12.76 -6.71
C ASP A 2 -1.51 11.37 -6.30
N SER A 3 -0.21 11.29 -6.02
CA SER A 3 0.41 10.14 -5.39
C SER A 3 0.23 10.26 -3.88
N GLY A 4 -0.60 9.38 -3.32
CA GLY A 4 -1.00 9.38 -1.91
C GLY A 4 -1.80 8.11 -1.57
N ILE A 5 -2.09 7.91 -0.30
CA ILE A 5 -3.05 6.89 0.14
C ILE A 5 -4.45 7.35 -0.24
N ARG A 6 -5.19 6.53 -0.98
CA ARG A 6 -6.54 6.86 -1.46
C ARG A 6 -7.56 5.93 -0.82
N ALA A 7 -8.65 6.48 -0.31
CA ALA A 7 -9.82 5.69 0.08
C ALA A 7 -10.78 5.59 -1.11
N ALA A 8 -11.36 4.41 -1.35
CA ALA A 8 -12.34 4.21 -2.41
C ALA A 8 -13.41 3.20 -2.02
N SER A 9 -14.60 3.35 -2.60
CA SER A 9 -15.65 2.32 -2.54
C SER A 9 -15.24 1.10 -3.39
N PRO A 10 -15.52 -0.14 -2.98
CA PRO A 10 -15.34 -1.34 -3.82
C PRO A 10 -16.07 -1.25 -5.16
N ASP A 11 -17.20 -0.53 -5.21
CA ASP A 11 -18.02 -0.35 -6.42
C ASP A 11 -17.61 0.88 -7.25
N ALA A 12 -16.51 1.55 -6.90
CA ALA A 12 -16.03 2.71 -7.65
C ALA A 12 -15.62 2.30 -9.07
N LEU A 13 -16.19 2.98 -10.06
CA LEU A 13 -15.85 2.79 -11.46
C LEU A 13 -14.69 3.71 -11.86
N ILE A 14 -13.65 3.11 -12.43
CA ILE A 14 -12.52 3.83 -13.04
C ILE A 14 -12.48 3.51 -14.53
N PRO A 15 -12.28 4.51 -15.42
CA PRO A 15 -12.05 4.23 -16.83
C PRO A 15 -10.80 3.34 -16.98
N LEU A 16 -10.88 2.28 -17.78
CA LEU A 16 -9.80 1.30 -17.92
C LEU A 16 -8.44 1.93 -18.31
N LYS A 17 -8.48 2.98 -19.14
CA LYS A 17 -7.29 3.75 -19.55
C LYS A 17 -6.58 4.46 -18.39
N ASP A 18 -7.30 4.73 -17.30
CA ASP A 18 -6.79 5.41 -16.11
C ASP A 18 -6.43 4.41 -15.01
N ALA A 19 -6.86 3.15 -15.14
CA ALA A 19 -6.62 2.06 -14.19
C ALA A 19 -5.25 1.37 -14.38
N LEU A 20 -4.66 1.50 -15.57
CA LEU A 20 -3.42 0.83 -15.94
C LEU A 20 -2.32 1.86 -16.20
N PRO A 21 -1.07 1.58 -15.80
CA PRO A 21 0.04 2.44 -16.16
C PRO A 21 0.24 2.44 -17.69
N PRO A 22 0.74 3.55 -18.28
CA PRO A 22 0.93 3.65 -19.72
C PRO A 22 2.01 2.71 -20.28
N ALA A 23 2.94 2.27 -19.45
CA ALA A 23 4.01 1.32 -19.80
C ALA A 23 4.52 0.62 -18.52
N GLY A 24 5.35 -0.41 -18.66
CA GLY A 24 6.00 -1.07 -17.53
C GLY A 24 5.17 -2.20 -16.91
N LEU A 25 5.70 -2.79 -15.83
CA LEU A 25 5.10 -3.92 -15.14
C LEU A 25 4.37 -3.44 -13.88
N LEU A 26 3.10 -3.79 -13.77
CA LEU A 26 2.27 -3.55 -12.58
C LEU A 26 2.29 -4.78 -11.67
N TYR A 27 2.69 -4.58 -10.42
CA TYR A 27 2.53 -5.52 -9.34
C TYR A 27 1.42 -5.06 -8.41
N THR A 28 0.44 -5.93 -8.16
CA THR A 28 -0.67 -5.65 -7.24
C THR A 28 -0.54 -6.53 -6.00
N ALA A 29 -0.37 -5.89 -4.84
CA ALA A 29 -0.43 -6.54 -3.53
C ALA A 29 -1.80 -6.26 -2.92
N ARG A 30 -2.69 -7.26 -2.92
CA ARG A 30 -4.04 -7.14 -2.37
C ARG A 30 -4.14 -7.91 -1.06
N MET A 31 -4.56 -7.22 0.00
CA MET A 31 -4.65 -7.73 1.37
C MET A 31 -6.06 -7.59 1.91
N ARG A 32 -6.38 -8.38 2.93
CA ARG A 32 -7.68 -8.38 3.60
C ARG A 32 -7.57 -7.68 4.94
N GLY A 33 -8.17 -6.49 5.07
CA GLY A 33 -8.18 -5.72 6.31
C GLY A 33 -8.78 -6.48 7.50
N GLN A 34 -9.71 -7.41 7.25
CA GLN A 34 -10.27 -8.29 8.29
C GLN A 34 -9.24 -9.25 8.90
N GLU A 35 -8.16 -9.57 8.17
CA GLU A 35 -7.03 -10.39 8.64
C GLU A 35 -5.89 -9.53 9.21
N MET A 36 -6.11 -8.21 9.33
CA MET A 36 -5.12 -7.22 9.77
C MET A 36 -5.55 -6.53 11.06
N ARG A 37 -6.34 -7.19 11.92
CA ARG A 37 -6.96 -6.55 13.10
C ARG A 37 -5.96 -6.10 14.17
N ASP A 38 -4.77 -6.68 14.17
CA ASP A 38 -3.60 -6.37 15.00
C ASP A 38 -2.30 -6.31 14.15
N ALA A 39 -1.17 -5.97 14.78
CA ALA A 39 0.13 -5.86 14.10
C ALA A 39 0.57 -7.18 13.45
N ASP A 40 0.35 -8.32 14.10
CA ASP A 40 0.75 -9.63 13.58
C ASP A 40 0.00 -9.97 12.28
N GLY A 41 -1.31 -9.68 12.24
CA GLY A 41 -2.13 -9.81 11.04
C GLY A 41 -1.66 -8.89 9.91
N VAL A 42 -1.31 -7.64 10.23
CA VAL A 42 -0.71 -6.71 9.26
C VAL A 42 0.59 -7.30 8.70
N PHE A 43 1.54 -7.68 9.55
CA PHE A 43 2.83 -8.20 9.13
C PHE A 43 2.69 -9.46 8.28
N THR A 44 1.77 -10.34 8.63
CA THR A 44 1.46 -11.55 7.86
C THR A 44 0.93 -11.21 6.47
N GLN A 45 -0.09 -10.34 6.38
CA GLN A 45 -0.68 -9.95 5.09
C GLN A 45 0.33 -9.25 4.18
N PHE A 46 1.19 -8.37 4.72
CA PHE A 46 2.25 -7.73 3.94
C PHE A 46 3.34 -8.71 3.53
N HIS A 47 3.77 -9.61 4.42
CA HIS A 47 4.75 -10.66 4.12
C HIS A 47 4.30 -11.51 2.94
N GLU A 48 3.06 -11.99 2.95
CA GLU A 48 2.49 -12.81 1.89
C GLU A 48 2.28 -12.02 0.59
N ALA A 49 1.62 -10.85 0.65
CA ALA A 49 1.22 -10.12 -0.54
C ALA A 49 2.40 -9.47 -1.29
N LEU A 50 3.44 -9.04 -0.57
CA LEU A 50 4.66 -8.48 -1.16
C LEU A 50 5.80 -9.49 -1.25
N ARG A 51 5.56 -10.74 -0.86
CA ARG A 51 6.57 -11.81 -0.84
C ARG A 51 7.84 -11.33 -0.12
N LEU A 52 7.66 -10.75 1.06
CA LEU A 52 8.78 -10.18 1.81
C LEU A 52 9.82 -11.28 2.10
N PRO A 53 11.12 -10.94 2.18
CA PRO A 53 12.17 -11.94 2.37
C PRO A 53 12.02 -12.74 3.67
N ASP A 54 12.58 -13.95 3.72
CA ASP A 54 12.55 -14.83 4.90
C ASP A 54 13.17 -14.21 6.16
N TYR A 55 14.09 -13.25 5.98
CA TYR A 55 14.70 -12.48 7.06
C TYR A 55 13.86 -11.30 7.54
N PHE A 56 12.62 -11.17 7.07
CA PHE A 56 11.71 -10.11 7.49
C PHE A 56 11.60 -10.05 9.02
N GLY A 57 11.74 -8.85 9.58
CA GLY A 57 11.94 -8.65 11.02
C GLY A 57 10.67 -8.65 11.87
N TRP A 58 9.47 -8.83 11.29
CA TRP A 58 8.18 -8.87 12.01
C TRP A 58 7.95 -7.69 12.96
N ASN A 59 8.25 -6.48 12.48
CA ASN A 59 8.04 -5.24 13.22
C ASN A 59 7.83 -4.05 12.26
N TRP A 60 7.31 -2.94 12.79
CA TRP A 60 6.97 -1.74 12.02
C TRP A 60 8.16 -1.14 11.25
N ASN A 61 9.36 -1.13 11.84
CA ASN A 61 10.55 -0.61 11.16
C ASN A 61 10.92 -1.50 9.97
N ALA A 62 10.93 -2.82 10.15
CA ALA A 62 11.20 -3.77 9.09
C ALA A 62 10.17 -3.67 7.95
N LEU A 63 8.89 -3.46 8.28
CA LEU A 63 7.84 -3.25 7.29
C LEU A 63 8.11 -1.98 6.47
N ARG A 64 8.33 -0.84 7.14
CA ARG A 64 8.65 0.43 6.46
C ARG A 64 9.86 0.29 5.55
N ASP A 65 10.93 -0.34 6.03
CA ASP A 65 12.16 -0.52 5.27
C ASP A 65 11.91 -1.38 4.02
N CYS A 66 11.10 -2.44 4.13
CA CYS A 66 10.69 -3.26 2.98
C CYS A 66 9.81 -2.49 1.98
N LEU A 67 8.86 -1.66 2.45
CA LEU A 67 8.01 -0.86 1.55
C LEU A 67 8.82 0.16 0.73
N CYS A 68 9.94 0.61 1.28
CA CYS A 68 10.91 1.49 0.62
C CYS A 68 11.98 0.74 -0.19
N ASP A 69 12.07 -0.58 -0.09
CA ASP A 69 13.02 -1.40 -0.86
C ASP A 69 12.39 -2.70 -1.33
N LEU A 70 11.75 -2.65 -2.51
CA LEU A 70 11.10 -3.80 -3.15
C LEU A 70 11.97 -4.42 -4.25
N HIS A 71 13.29 -4.46 -4.06
CA HIS A 71 14.22 -4.89 -5.12
C HIS A 71 14.02 -6.35 -5.58
N TRP A 72 13.42 -7.21 -4.76
CA TRP A 72 13.11 -8.61 -5.11
C TRP A 72 11.89 -8.76 -6.04
N ILE A 73 11.09 -7.70 -6.25
CA ILE A 73 9.96 -7.70 -7.17
C ILE A 73 10.34 -6.97 -8.46
N THR A 74 10.24 -7.66 -9.59
CA THR A 74 10.42 -7.05 -10.91
C THR A 74 9.16 -6.30 -11.34
N ALA A 75 9.00 -5.06 -10.89
CA ALA A 75 7.93 -4.16 -11.29
C ALA A 75 8.34 -2.69 -11.26
N THR A 76 7.66 -1.88 -12.08
CA THR A 76 7.80 -0.42 -12.09
C THR A 76 6.62 0.27 -11.42
N HIS A 77 5.48 -0.39 -11.35
CA HIS A 77 4.28 0.13 -10.70
C HIS A 77 3.86 -0.81 -9.59
N PHE A 78 3.75 -0.30 -8.37
CA PHE A 78 3.27 -1.04 -7.22
C PHE A 78 1.91 -0.46 -6.82
N LEU A 79 0.91 -1.33 -6.74
CA LEU A 79 -0.41 -1.01 -6.23
C LEU A 79 -0.69 -1.88 -5.00
N VAL A 80 -0.73 -1.25 -3.84
CA VAL A 80 -1.18 -1.86 -2.59
C VAL A 80 -2.68 -1.62 -2.44
N VAL A 81 -3.46 -2.68 -2.28
CA VAL A 81 -4.90 -2.62 -2.05
C VAL A 81 -5.21 -3.31 -0.73
N ILE A 82 -5.89 -2.62 0.17
CA ILE A 82 -6.40 -3.20 1.42
C ILE A 82 -7.92 -3.22 1.33
N ASP A 83 -8.48 -4.42 1.13
CA ASP A 83 -9.92 -4.66 1.24
C ASP A 83 -10.37 -4.41 2.68
N ASP A 84 -11.56 -3.85 2.90
CA ASP A 84 -12.06 -3.51 4.25
C ASP A 84 -11.05 -2.73 5.09
N GLY A 85 -10.42 -1.69 4.53
CA GLY A 85 -9.33 -0.93 5.16
C GLY A 85 -9.68 -0.25 6.49
N ALA A 86 -10.96 -0.18 6.86
CA ALA A 86 -11.40 0.24 8.20
C ALA A 86 -11.22 -0.86 9.27
N ALA A 87 -11.18 -2.14 8.88
CA ALA A 87 -10.94 -3.27 9.78
C ALA A 87 -9.45 -3.45 10.13
N ALA A 88 -8.55 -2.95 9.28
CA ALA A 88 -7.12 -2.96 9.56
C ALA A 88 -6.82 -2.18 10.86
N LEU A 89 -6.20 -2.87 11.81
CA LEU A 89 -5.83 -2.41 13.14
C LEU A 89 -7.02 -1.92 13.98
N SER A 90 -8.21 -2.52 13.77
CA SER A 90 -9.40 -2.20 14.57
C SER A 90 -9.25 -2.54 16.04
N GLU A 91 -8.35 -3.48 16.40
CA GLU A 91 -8.06 -3.87 17.78
C GLU A 91 -6.84 -3.12 18.35
N ALA A 92 -6.10 -2.37 17.51
CA ALA A 92 -4.94 -1.56 17.90
C ALA A 92 -4.93 -0.19 17.20
N PRO A 93 -5.85 0.74 17.54
CA PRO A 93 -6.00 2.01 16.81
C PRO A 93 -4.76 2.91 16.81
N ASP A 94 -3.95 2.87 17.88
CA ASP A 94 -2.70 3.65 17.96
C ASP A 94 -1.66 3.18 16.93
N GLU A 95 -1.66 1.89 16.61
CA GLU A 95 -0.78 1.32 15.58
C GLU A 95 -1.28 1.59 14.16
N ARG A 96 -2.56 1.90 13.99
CA ARG A 96 -3.14 2.26 12.68
C ARG A 96 -2.46 3.47 12.08
N GLU A 97 -2.14 4.45 12.90
CA GLU A 97 -1.38 5.62 12.47
C GLU A 97 0.05 5.25 12.05
N ILE A 98 0.67 4.25 12.70
CA ILE A 98 2.01 3.75 12.33
C ILE A 98 1.98 3.10 10.95
N LEU A 99 0.97 2.26 10.67
CA LEU A 99 0.77 1.65 9.35
C LEU A 99 0.57 2.72 8.27
N LEU A 100 -0.33 3.68 8.50
CA LEU A 100 -0.61 4.74 7.52
C LEU A 100 0.62 5.59 7.24
N ARG A 101 1.42 5.93 8.26
CA ARG A 101 2.70 6.62 8.08
C ARG A 101 3.70 5.80 7.29
N ALA A 102 3.85 4.50 7.57
CA ALA A 102 4.76 3.65 6.81
C ALA A 102 4.38 3.55 5.32
N LEU A 103 3.08 3.50 5.03
CA LEU A 103 2.55 3.53 3.67
C LEU A 103 2.78 4.88 2.98
N ASP A 104 2.57 5.99 3.69
CA ASP A 104 2.80 7.35 3.18
C ASP A 104 4.28 7.64 2.94
N ASP A 105 5.15 7.20 3.85
CA ASP A 105 6.61 7.26 3.71
C ASP A 105 7.05 6.54 2.42
N ALA A 106 6.49 5.36 2.14
CA ALA A 106 6.78 4.62 0.92
C ALA A 106 6.30 5.36 -0.33
N VAL A 107 5.06 5.88 -0.32
CA VAL A 107 4.55 6.71 -1.43
C VAL A 107 5.47 7.91 -1.67
N THR A 108 5.86 8.63 -0.62
CA THR A 108 6.77 9.79 -0.68
C THR A 108 8.15 9.39 -1.20
N PHE A 109 8.70 8.27 -0.72
CA PHE A 109 10.01 7.78 -1.14
C PHE A 109 10.06 7.47 -2.65
N TRP A 110 9.06 6.76 -3.17
CA TRP A 110 9.01 6.38 -4.58
C TRP A 110 8.67 7.55 -5.50
N THR A 111 7.91 8.53 -5.02
CA THR A 111 7.51 9.71 -5.80
C THR A 111 8.57 10.82 -5.80
N GLY A 112 9.31 10.97 -4.70
CA GLY A 112 10.32 12.00 -4.48
C GLY A 112 11.67 11.71 -5.13
N ARG A 113 11.88 10.50 -5.68
CA ARG A 113 13.09 10.16 -6.44
C ARG A 113 12.94 10.60 -7.90
N PRO A 114 13.60 11.69 -8.35
CA PRO A 114 13.70 11.96 -9.78
C PRO A 114 14.38 10.77 -10.43
N GLY A 115 13.78 10.23 -11.50
CA GLY A 115 14.39 9.15 -12.27
C GLY A 115 15.76 9.61 -12.76
N LEU A 116 16.83 8.95 -12.31
CA LEU A 116 18.14 9.15 -12.90
C LEU A 116 18.10 8.70 -14.38
N PRO A 117 18.90 9.30 -15.27
CA PRO A 117 18.95 8.88 -16.67
C PRO A 117 19.23 7.37 -16.77
N GLY A 118 18.30 6.62 -17.38
CA GLY A 118 18.39 5.17 -17.51
C GLY A 118 17.78 4.34 -16.37
N GLN A 119 17.20 4.96 -15.34
CA GLN A 119 16.40 4.27 -14.33
C GLN A 119 14.91 4.46 -14.61
N GLU A 120 14.16 3.36 -14.66
CA GLU A 120 12.70 3.41 -14.77
C GLU A 120 12.12 4.04 -13.51
N ARG A 121 11.32 5.09 -13.70
CA ARG A 121 10.59 5.73 -12.61
C ARG A 121 9.63 4.70 -12.02
N ARG A 122 9.79 4.43 -10.72
CA ARG A 122 8.86 3.56 -9.99
C ARG A 122 7.72 4.38 -9.41
N THR A 123 6.53 3.81 -9.39
CA THR A 123 5.37 4.37 -8.68
C THR A 123 4.93 3.42 -7.59
N PHE A 124 4.46 3.97 -6.48
CA PHE A 124 3.90 3.23 -5.38
C PHE A 124 2.60 3.90 -4.97
N GLU A 125 1.49 3.16 -5.07
CA GLU A 125 0.15 3.65 -4.81
C GLU A 125 -0.55 2.76 -3.80
N VAL A 126 -1.38 3.37 -2.96
CA VAL A 126 -2.10 2.67 -1.90
C VAL A 126 -3.58 2.99 -2.00
N VAL A 127 -4.41 1.96 -2.01
CA VAL A 127 -5.88 2.07 -2.03
C VAL A 127 -6.45 1.32 -0.83
N LEU A 128 -7.17 2.06 0.02
CA LEU A 128 -7.97 1.52 1.10
C LEU A 128 -9.41 1.37 0.59
N LEU A 129 -9.85 0.14 0.37
CA LEU A 129 -11.22 -0.14 -0.02
C LEU A 129 -12.09 -0.25 1.23
N GLY A 130 -13.27 0.37 1.19
CA GLY A 130 -14.23 0.30 2.27
C GLY A 130 -15.50 1.04 1.91
N PRO A 131 -16.54 0.93 2.74
CA PRO A 131 -17.71 1.77 2.56
C PRO A 131 -17.29 3.24 2.53
N PRO A 132 -17.93 4.09 1.71
CA PRO A 132 -17.64 5.53 1.73
C PRO A 132 -17.73 6.00 3.18
N ALA A 133 -16.70 6.73 3.64
CA ALA A 133 -16.68 7.24 5.00
C ALA A 133 -18.04 7.90 5.26
N ALA A 134 -18.81 7.35 6.19
CA ALA A 134 -20.12 7.90 6.54
C ALA A 134 -19.87 9.37 6.86
N GLY A 135 -20.45 10.25 6.04
CA GLY A 135 -20.14 11.66 6.07
C GLY A 135 -20.17 12.15 7.51
N SER A 136 -19.09 12.81 7.94
CA SER A 136 -19.10 13.56 9.18
C SER A 136 -20.22 14.59 9.05
N HIS A 137 -21.39 14.27 9.60
CA HIS A 137 -22.41 15.26 9.91
C HIS A 137 -21.79 16.15 11.00
N HIS A 138 -21.20 17.25 10.57
CA HIS A 138 -20.99 18.42 11.40
C HIS A 138 -22.03 19.47 11.02
#